data_AF-A0A939GAN3-F1
#
_entry.id   AF-A0A939GAN3-F1
#
_cell.length_a   1.000
_cell.length_b   1.000
_cell.length_c   1.000
_cell.angle_alpha   90.00
_cell.angle_beta   90.00
_cell.angle_gamma   90.00
#
_symmetry.space_group_name_H-M   'P 1'
#
loop_
_entity.id
_entity.type
_entity.pdbx_description
1 polymer ?
#
loop_
_entity_poly.entity_id
_entity_poly.type
_entity_poly.pdbx_seq_one_letter_code
_entity_poly.pdbx_strand_id
1 'polypeptide(L)'
;MLQSPINAPIYSVLGNIDSTLLLSTLSNEIYYTTDKGRSWQTATFNQPNPEGIMGFAARKDSIWAMTSARGGEDGTFTYFDNPVFFSLDGGRSWKHKYRIGEIRTRFRVATSPAGIRYTIEESSTPYAKDPQNALLRETIGIATTDGRLLPLPDRHQTKGLYLDSQQRLYVCNSAPVCGPKNDAKFCGTDENSRYRGVLYISKQPQP
;
A
#
# COMPACT_ATOMS: atom_id res chain seq x y z
N MET A 1 10.02 -10.69 -1.83
CA MET A 1 8.55 -10.66 -1.76
C MET A 1 8.18 -10.99 -0.33
N LEU A 2 7.23 -10.26 0.25
CA LEU A 2 6.62 -10.58 1.55
C LEU A 2 5.12 -10.81 1.40
N GLN A 3 4.52 -11.47 2.38
CA GLN A 3 3.07 -11.65 2.48
C GLN A 3 2.51 -10.87 3.65
N SER A 4 1.26 -10.44 3.52
CA SER A 4 0.49 -9.81 4.59
C SER A 4 0.35 -10.78 5.77
N PRO A 5 0.51 -10.32 7.01
CA PRO A 5 0.37 -11.16 8.20
C PRO A 5 -1.08 -11.67 8.40
N ILE A 6 -2.06 -11.01 7.80
CA ILE A 6 -3.48 -11.38 7.85
C ILE A 6 -4.05 -11.60 6.44
N ASN A 7 -5.25 -12.18 6.35
CA ASN A 7 -5.96 -12.36 5.07
C ASN A 7 -6.56 -11.03 4.58
N ALA A 8 -5.69 -10.08 4.23
CA ALA A 8 -6.07 -8.77 3.71
C ALA A 8 -5.03 -8.25 2.69
N PRO A 9 -5.43 -7.38 1.75
CA PRO A 9 -4.51 -6.65 0.89
C PRO A 9 -3.56 -5.75 1.69
N ILE A 10 -2.39 -5.51 1.13
CA ILE A 10 -1.47 -4.50 1.66
C ILE A 10 -1.80 -3.19 0.97
N TYR A 11 -2.11 -2.15 1.73
CA TYR A 11 -2.49 -0.83 1.20
C TYR A 11 -1.32 0.13 1.12
N SER A 12 -0.51 0.18 2.18
CA SER A 12 0.67 1.03 2.21
C SER A 12 1.77 0.39 3.04
N VAL A 13 2.99 0.86 2.80
CA VAL A 13 4.16 0.53 3.61
C VAL A 13 4.97 1.79 3.87
N LEU A 14 5.77 1.77 4.93
CA LEU A 14 6.73 2.81 5.26
C LEU A 14 7.95 2.20 5.94
N GLY A 15 9.11 2.81 5.75
CA GLY A 15 10.35 2.36 6.37
C GLY A 15 11.26 1.64 5.38
N ASN A 16 11.96 0.61 5.84
CA ASN A 16 12.97 -0.10 5.05
C ASN A 16 13.06 -1.57 5.50
N ILE A 17 13.07 -2.50 4.56
CA ILE A 17 13.06 -3.95 4.82
C ILE A 17 14.26 -4.44 5.65
N ASP A 18 15.40 -3.75 5.63
CA ASP A 18 16.59 -4.10 6.44
C ASP A 18 16.56 -3.53 7.86
N SER A 19 15.55 -2.72 8.20
CA SER A 19 15.35 -2.14 9.52
C SER A 19 13.91 -2.40 9.98
N THR A 20 13.13 -1.36 10.31
CA THR A 20 11.70 -1.50 10.53
C THR A 20 10.94 -1.26 9.23
N LEU A 21 10.07 -2.18 8.87
CA LEU A 21 9.09 -2.01 7.79
C LEU A 21 7.68 -2.07 8.37
N LEU A 22 6.92 -1.00 8.18
CA LEU A 22 5.52 -0.88 8.56
C LEU A 22 4.60 -1.24 7.39
N LEU A 23 3.42 -1.75 7.72
CA LEU A 23 2.42 -2.22 6.77
C LEU A 23 1.02 -1.84 7.27
N SER A 24 0.18 -1.30 6.38
CA SER A 24 -1.25 -1.12 6.60
C SER A 24 -2.10 -2.05 5.73
N THR A 25 -3.21 -2.54 6.29
CA THR A 25 -4.16 -3.44 5.60
C THR A 25 -5.61 -2.94 5.63
N LEU A 26 -5.84 -1.65 5.92
CA LEU A 26 -7.14 -1.08 6.29
C LEU A 26 -7.76 -1.62 7.59
N SER A 27 -7.02 -2.44 8.34
CA SER A 27 -7.44 -2.77 9.70
C SER A 27 -7.16 -1.60 10.65
N ASN A 28 -7.69 -1.72 11.86
CA ASN A 28 -7.39 -0.85 13.00
C ASN A 28 -6.04 -1.20 13.67
N GLU A 29 -5.19 -1.93 12.98
CA GLU A 29 -3.88 -2.38 13.44
C GLU A 29 -2.81 -1.96 12.44
N ILE A 30 -1.59 -1.72 12.93
CA ILE A 30 -0.41 -1.58 12.10
C ILE A 30 0.46 -2.80 12.34
N TYR A 31 0.90 -3.42 11.25
CA TYR A 31 1.85 -4.52 11.33
C TYR A 31 3.24 -4.00 11.02
N TYR A 32 4.23 -4.51 11.73
CA TYR A 32 5.61 -4.20 11.45
C TYR A 32 6.51 -5.42 11.60
N THR A 33 7.62 -5.37 10.89
CA THR A 33 8.66 -6.39 10.96
C THR A 33 10.02 -5.72 11.11
N THR A 34 10.92 -6.40 11.81
CA THR A 34 12.34 -6.03 11.93
C THR A 34 13.28 -7.14 11.45
N ASP A 35 12.71 -8.23 10.93
CA ASP A 35 13.44 -9.45 10.55
C ASP A 35 13.17 -9.83 9.09
N LYS A 36 12.95 -8.82 8.25
CA LYS A 36 12.68 -8.96 6.82
C LYS A 36 11.40 -9.76 6.53
N GLY A 37 10.39 -9.62 7.39
CA GLY A 37 9.07 -10.24 7.26
C GLY A 37 9.05 -11.73 7.58
N ARG A 38 10.05 -12.25 8.33
CA ARG A 38 9.99 -13.62 8.88
C ARG A 38 8.95 -13.71 9.99
N SER A 39 8.81 -12.65 10.77
CA SER A 39 7.75 -12.47 11.75
C SER A 39 7.17 -11.06 11.68
N TRP A 40 5.94 -10.92 12.15
CA TRP A 40 5.21 -9.65 12.21
C TRP A 40 4.75 -9.40 13.64
N GLN A 41 4.92 -8.15 14.07
CA GLN A 41 4.42 -7.65 15.34
C GLN A 41 3.27 -6.68 15.05
N THR A 42 2.31 -6.63 15.96
CA THR A 42 1.15 -5.74 15.87
C THR A 42 1.37 -4.54 16.77
N ALA A 43 1.17 -3.35 16.23
CA ALA A 43 1.04 -2.12 17.00
C ALA A 43 -0.44 -1.72 16.99
N THR A 44 -1.04 -1.65 18.18
CA THR A 44 -2.43 -1.27 18.36
C THR A 44 -2.52 0.19 18.82
N PHE A 45 -3.68 0.79 18.58
CA PHE A 45 -4.00 2.12 19.09
C PHE A 45 -4.74 1.99 20.42
N ASN A 46 -4.30 2.73 21.43
CA ASN A 46 -4.99 2.78 22.73
C ASN A 46 -6.23 3.68 22.64
N GLN A 47 -7.20 3.31 21.80
CA GLN A 47 -8.45 4.05 21.59
C GLN A 47 -9.64 3.14 21.34
N PRO A 48 -10.84 3.52 21.80
CA PRO A 48 -12.07 2.84 21.41
C PRO A 48 -12.36 3.08 19.91
N ASN A 49 -12.60 2.00 19.18
CA ASN A 49 -12.96 1.97 17.75
C ASN A 49 -11.99 2.73 16.83
N PRO A 50 -10.72 2.30 16.70
CA PRO A 50 -9.79 2.97 15.79
C PRO A 50 -10.27 2.80 14.34
N GLU A 51 -10.18 3.88 13.56
CA GLU A 51 -10.42 3.85 12.12
C GLU A 51 -9.38 2.98 11.41
N GLY A 52 -9.76 2.44 10.25
CA GLY A 52 -8.85 1.66 9.42
C GLY A 52 -7.69 2.51 8.89
N ILE A 53 -6.47 2.02 9.03
CA ILE A 53 -5.29 2.75 8.56
C ILE A 53 -5.10 2.51 7.06
N MET A 54 -5.20 3.59 6.28
CA MET A 54 -4.98 3.56 4.83
C MET A 54 -3.51 3.71 4.48
N GLY A 55 -2.83 4.66 5.12
CA GLY A 55 -1.54 5.16 4.68
C GLY A 55 -0.62 5.59 5.81
N PHE A 56 0.61 5.91 5.45
CA PHE A 56 1.58 6.51 6.35
C PHE A 56 2.24 7.75 5.74
N ALA A 57 2.65 8.69 6.57
CA ALA A 57 3.52 9.78 6.17
C ALA A 57 4.69 9.93 7.17
N ALA A 58 5.92 9.99 6.67
CA ALA A 58 7.07 10.36 7.48
C ALA A 58 7.28 11.88 7.43
N ARG A 59 7.46 12.51 8.60
CA ARG A 59 7.81 13.92 8.70
C ARG A 59 8.81 14.12 9.84
N LYS A 60 10.04 14.49 9.48
CA LYS A 60 11.17 14.62 10.41
C LYS A 60 11.35 13.31 11.21
N ASP A 61 11.20 13.38 12.52
CA ASP A 61 11.31 12.33 13.53
C ASP A 61 9.98 11.63 13.84
N SER A 62 8.90 12.01 13.13
CA SER A 62 7.56 11.46 13.36
C SER A 62 7.03 10.68 12.16
N ILE A 63 6.32 9.60 12.45
CA ILE A 63 5.50 8.88 11.48
C ILE A 63 4.04 9.14 11.81
N TRP A 64 3.22 9.36 10.78
CA TRP A 64 1.79 9.60 10.90
C TRP A 64 1.02 8.48 10.23
N ALA A 65 -0.01 7.97 10.91
CA ALA A 65 -0.97 7.02 10.34
C ALA A 65 -2.20 7.80 9.84
N MET A 66 -2.57 7.51 8.59
CA MET A 66 -3.56 8.23 7.81
C MET A 66 -4.78 7.34 7.62
N THR A 67 -5.98 7.85 7.88
CA THR A 67 -7.22 7.04 7.88
C THR A 67 -8.11 7.29 6.66
N SER A 68 -7.74 8.25 5.80
CA SER A 68 -8.48 8.49 4.56
C SER A 68 -7.56 8.67 3.36
N ALA A 69 -8.16 8.61 2.18
CA ALA A 69 -7.53 8.98 0.92
C ALA A 69 -8.49 9.86 0.12
N ARG A 70 -7.99 11.00 -0.38
CA ARG A 70 -8.77 11.99 -1.12
C ARG A 70 -8.07 12.41 -2.41
N GLY A 71 -8.84 12.62 -3.47
CA GLY A 71 -8.33 13.25 -4.68
C GLY A 71 -7.83 14.67 -4.40
N GLY A 72 -6.72 15.04 -5.02
CA GLY A 72 -6.24 16.42 -5.05
C GLY A 72 -7.23 17.32 -5.78
N GLU A 73 -7.21 18.61 -5.44
CA GLU A 73 -8.09 19.61 -6.06
C GLU A 73 -7.85 19.74 -7.57
N ASP A 74 -6.63 19.48 -8.01
CA ASP A 74 -6.23 19.44 -9.42
C ASP A 74 -6.62 18.13 -10.14
N GLY A 75 -7.23 17.18 -9.43
CA GLY A 75 -7.58 15.85 -9.95
C GLY A 75 -6.38 14.98 -10.36
N THR A 76 -5.15 15.43 -10.13
CA THR A 76 -3.95 14.81 -10.70
C THR A 76 -3.47 13.64 -9.85
N PHE A 77 -3.63 13.73 -8.53
CA PHE A 77 -3.19 12.69 -7.60
C PHE A 77 -4.22 12.44 -6.51
N THR A 78 -4.29 11.20 -6.05
CA THR A 78 -4.91 10.89 -4.76
C THR A 78 -3.84 11.00 -3.68
N TYR A 79 -4.23 11.48 -2.51
CA TYR A 79 -3.36 11.62 -1.35
C TYR A 79 -3.94 10.82 -0.19
N PHE A 80 -3.08 10.16 0.58
CA PHE A 80 -3.46 9.79 1.94
C PHE A 80 -3.55 11.09 2.77
N ASP A 81 -4.65 11.26 3.47
CA ASP A 81 -4.98 12.41 4.30
C ASP A 81 -5.57 11.98 5.66
N ASN A 82 -6.01 12.94 6.46
CA ASN A 82 -6.50 12.74 7.84
C ASN A 82 -5.46 12.03 8.75
N PRO A 83 -4.40 12.73 9.19
CA PRO A 83 -3.44 12.19 10.16
C PRO A 83 -4.08 12.12 11.56
N VAL A 84 -4.31 10.91 12.06
CA VAL A 84 -5.01 10.69 13.34
C VAL A 84 -4.06 10.22 14.45
N PHE A 85 -3.05 9.42 14.08
CA PHE A 85 -2.07 8.87 15.02
C PHE A 85 -0.66 9.22 14.59
N PHE A 86 0.24 9.33 15.56
CA PHE A 86 1.67 9.45 15.31
C PHE A 86 2.50 8.53 16.18
N SER A 87 3.68 8.21 15.66
CA SER A 87 4.72 7.48 16.34
C SER A 87 6.03 8.28 16.30
N LEU A 88 6.79 8.19 17.39
CA LEU A 88 8.15 8.74 17.54
C LEU A 88 9.22 7.64 17.71
N ASP A 89 8.82 6.38 17.66
CA ASP A 89 9.67 5.21 17.91
C ASP A 89 9.71 4.25 16.71
N GLY A 90 9.52 4.80 15.51
CA GLY A 90 9.57 4.03 14.26
C GLY A 90 8.33 3.16 14.04
N GLY A 91 7.19 3.53 14.59
CA GLY A 91 5.90 2.87 14.38
C GLY A 91 5.59 1.72 15.36
N ARG A 92 6.33 1.63 16.46
CA ARG A 92 6.13 0.58 17.48
C ARG A 92 5.04 0.94 18.48
N SER A 93 4.96 2.22 18.85
CA SER A 93 3.87 2.78 19.64
C SER A 93 3.26 4.00 18.97
N TRP A 94 1.96 4.18 19.19
CA TRP A 94 1.16 5.21 18.53
C TRP A 94 0.39 6.03 19.55
N LYS A 95 0.44 7.34 19.37
CA LYS A 95 -0.31 8.32 20.16
C LYS A 95 -1.30 9.00 19.25
N HIS A 96 -2.52 9.16 19.74
CA HIS A 96 -3.53 9.93 19.03
C HIS A 96 -3.24 11.42 19.13
N LYS A 97 -3.57 12.18 18.10
CA LYS A 97 -3.49 13.64 18.13
C LYS A 97 -4.63 14.29 17.34
N TYR A 98 -5.44 15.08 18.03
CA TYR A 98 -6.50 15.86 17.41
C TYR A 98 -5.94 17.08 16.67
N ARG A 99 -6.57 17.44 15.54
CA ARG A 99 -6.40 18.71 14.80
C ARG A 99 -4.94 19.04 14.47
N ILE A 100 -4.47 18.44 13.38
CA ILE A 100 -3.11 18.61 12.89
C ILE A 100 -3.20 19.41 11.60
N GLY A 101 -2.23 20.29 11.35
CA GLY A 101 -2.09 20.92 10.04
C GLY A 101 -1.98 19.86 8.94
N GLU A 102 -2.24 20.23 7.69
CA GLU A 102 -2.33 19.28 6.58
C GLU A 102 -1.01 18.52 6.39
N ILE A 103 -1.03 17.23 6.74
CA ILE A 103 -0.04 16.25 6.33
C ILE A 103 -0.75 15.42 5.27
N ARG A 104 -0.17 15.40 4.07
CA ARG A 104 -0.66 14.59 2.95
C ARG A 104 0.54 13.89 2.32
N THR A 105 0.36 12.66 1.88
CA THR A 105 1.35 11.95 1.07
C THR A 105 0.68 11.41 -0.18
N ARG A 106 1.41 11.34 -1.30
CA ARG A 106 0.84 10.81 -2.54
C ARG A 106 0.51 9.33 -2.38
N PHE A 107 -0.69 8.96 -2.82
CA PHE A 107 -1.16 7.59 -2.89
C PHE A 107 -0.97 7.07 -4.32
N ARG A 108 -0.64 5.78 -4.47
CA ARG A 108 -0.50 5.08 -5.77
C ARG A 108 0.57 5.64 -6.72
N VAL A 109 1.46 6.48 -6.21
CA VAL A 109 2.57 7.09 -6.94
C VAL A 109 3.80 7.12 -6.06
N ALA A 110 4.95 6.75 -6.60
CA ALA A 110 6.25 6.98 -5.97
C ALA A 110 7.12 7.84 -6.91
N THR A 111 8.06 8.61 -6.36
CA THR A 111 8.97 9.44 -7.17
C THR A 111 10.37 9.33 -6.59
N SER A 112 11.33 8.95 -7.42
CA SER A 112 12.73 8.86 -7.02
C SER A 112 13.38 10.25 -6.93
N PRO A 113 14.54 10.39 -6.25
CA PRO A 113 15.31 11.63 -6.23
C PRO A 113 15.72 12.13 -7.63
N ALA A 114 15.89 11.23 -8.60
CA ALA A 114 16.15 11.60 -9.99
C ALA A 114 14.90 12.14 -10.73
N GLY A 115 13.74 12.17 -10.07
CA GLY A 115 12.48 12.65 -10.63
C GLY A 115 11.71 11.59 -11.43
N ILE A 116 12.17 10.34 -11.46
CA ILE A 116 11.45 9.25 -12.12
C ILE A 116 10.21 8.94 -11.29
N ARG A 117 9.04 9.08 -11.92
CA ARG A 117 7.76 8.81 -11.28
C ARG A 117 7.27 7.43 -11.67
N TYR A 118 6.83 6.69 -10.68
CA TYR A 118 6.23 5.36 -10.78
C TYR A 118 4.74 5.48 -10.54
N THR A 119 3.92 5.00 -11.47
CA THR A 119 2.46 5.03 -11.38
C THR A 119 1.88 3.65 -11.64
N ILE A 120 0.79 3.32 -10.95
CA ILE A 120 0.07 2.07 -11.19
C ILE A 120 -0.70 2.19 -12.50
N GLU A 121 -0.38 1.34 -13.47
CA GLU A 121 -1.10 1.26 -14.73
C GLU A 121 -2.21 0.20 -14.62
N GLU A 122 -3.44 0.55 -14.96
CA GLU A 122 -4.60 -0.33 -14.86
C GLU A 122 -5.32 -0.47 -16.20
N SER A 123 -5.81 -1.68 -16.45
CA SER A 123 -6.81 -1.93 -17.49
C SER A 123 -8.18 -2.02 -16.83
N SER A 124 -9.19 -1.45 -17.49
CA SER A 124 -10.59 -1.59 -17.10
C SER A 124 -11.33 -2.47 -18.11
N THR A 125 -12.04 -3.49 -17.62
CA THR A 125 -12.88 -4.37 -18.44
C THR A 125 -14.29 -4.43 -17.87
N PRO A 126 -15.35 -4.52 -18.69
CA PRO A 126 -16.70 -4.76 -18.19
C PRO A 126 -16.76 -6.03 -17.35
N TYR A 127 -17.41 -5.96 -16.19
CA TYR A 127 -17.60 -7.11 -15.32
C TYR A 127 -18.67 -8.02 -15.92
N ALA A 128 -18.38 -9.31 -16.11
CA ALA A 128 -19.26 -10.22 -16.85
C ALA A 128 -20.68 -10.32 -16.26
N LYS A 129 -20.83 -10.21 -14.93
CA LYS A 129 -22.14 -10.32 -14.25
C LYS A 129 -22.95 -9.01 -14.27
N ASP A 130 -22.30 -7.89 -14.52
CA ASP A 130 -22.96 -6.58 -14.63
C ASP A 130 -22.18 -5.67 -15.61
N PRO A 131 -22.20 -5.98 -16.92
CA PRO A 131 -21.34 -5.30 -17.89
C PRO A 131 -21.70 -3.82 -18.10
N GLN A 132 -22.90 -3.42 -17.69
CA GLN A 132 -23.41 -2.05 -17.90
C GLN A 132 -23.04 -1.13 -16.73
N ASN A 133 -22.91 -1.65 -15.50
CA ASN A 133 -22.71 -0.82 -14.32
C ASN A 133 -21.40 -1.10 -13.56
N ALA A 134 -20.67 -2.17 -13.90
CA ALA A 134 -19.44 -2.52 -13.19
C ALA A 134 -18.24 -2.71 -14.14
N LEU A 135 -17.12 -2.09 -13.75
CA LEU A 135 -15.82 -2.28 -14.38
C LEU A 135 -14.89 -3.03 -13.41
N LEU A 136 -14.27 -4.10 -13.89
CA LEU A 136 -13.13 -4.73 -13.25
C LEU A 136 -11.88 -3.92 -13.58
N ARG A 137 -11.16 -3.50 -12.53
CA ARG A 137 -9.84 -2.87 -12.64
C ARG A 137 -8.77 -3.89 -12.30
N GLU A 138 -7.84 -4.06 -13.22
CA GLU A 138 -6.69 -4.94 -13.06
C GLU A 138 -5.40 -4.16 -13.28
N THR A 139 -4.40 -4.37 -12.42
CA THR A 139 -3.08 -3.79 -12.65
C THR A 139 -2.37 -4.53 -13.78
N ILE A 140 -1.95 -3.79 -14.80
CA ILE A 140 -1.17 -4.34 -15.92
C ILE A 140 0.34 -4.13 -15.75
N GLY A 141 0.75 -3.21 -14.88
CA GLY A 141 2.13 -3.00 -14.49
C GLY A 141 2.34 -1.69 -13.74
N ILE A 142 3.60 -1.37 -13.47
CA ILE A 142 4.01 -0.07 -12.93
C ILE A 142 4.66 0.72 -14.05
N ALA A 143 3.98 1.75 -14.53
CA ALA A 143 4.51 2.66 -15.54
C ALA A 143 5.49 3.65 -14.92
N THR A 144 6.44 4.10 -15.71
CA THR A 144 7.46 5.07 -15.30
C THR A 144 7.53 6.22 -16.28
N THR A 145 7.88 7.42 -15.82
CA THR A 145 8.00 8.60 -16.69
C THR A 145 9.16 8.52 -17.69
N ASP A 146 10.10 7.59 -17.52
CA ASP A 146 11.16 7.31 -18.49
C ASP A 146 10.73 6.32 -19.59
N GLY A 147 9.45 5.91 -19.60
CA GLY A 147 8.84 5.08 -20.64
C GLY A 147 8.87 3.58 -20.36
N ARG A 148 9.43 3.11 -19.23
CA ARG A 148 9.36 1.68 -18.87
C ARG A 148 8.00 1.31 -18.30
N LEU A 149 7.56 0.08 -18.61
CA LEU A 149 6.47 -0.61 -17.92
C LEU A 149 7.04 -1.81 -17.17
N LEU A 150 6.97 -1.79 -15.85
CA LEU A 150 7.45 -2.88 -15.00
C LEU A 150 6.33 -3.90 -14.79
N PRO A 151 6.44 -5.14 -15.30
CA PRO A 151 5.43 -6.15 -15.07
C PRO A 151 5.50 -6.66 -13.61
N LEU A 152 4.37 -7.14 -13.11
CA LEU A 152 4.32 -7.84 -11.83
C LEU A 152 4.46 -9.35 -12.04
N PRO A 153 5.07 -10.10 -11.10
CA PRO A 153 5.19 -11.55 -11.20
C PRO A 153 3.86 -12.29 -11.36
N ASP A 154 2.83 -11.83 -10.65
CA ASP A 154 1.47 -12.35 -10.72
C ASP A 154 0.47 -11.21 -11.01
N ARG A 155 -0.76 -11.57 -11.36
CA ARG A 155 -1.87 -10.62 -11.52
C ARG A 155 -2.36 -10.18 -10.15
N HIS A 156 -2.46 -8.88 -9.93
CA HIS A 156 -2.91 -8.30 -8.67
C HIS A 156 -3.80 -7.08 -8.88
N GLN A 157 -4.52 -6.71 -7.82
CA GLN A 157 -4.91 -5.31 -7.63
C GLN A 157 -3.85 -4.61 -6.81
N THR A 158 -3.05 -3.78 -7.46
CA THR A 158 -2.05 -2.95 -6.77
C THR A 158 -2.76 -1.82 -6.04
N LYS A 159 -2.45 -1.69 -4.75
CA LYS A 159 -3.04 -0.69 -3.87
C LYS A 159 -2.14 0.51 -3.67
N GLY A 160 -0.83 0.32 -3.59
CA GLY A 160 0.10 1.41 -3.25
C GLY A 160 1.52 1.19 -3.77
N LEU A 161 2.25 2.29 -3.88
CA LEU A 161 3.67 2.32 -4.25
C LEU A 161 4.44 3.13 -3.21
N TYR A 162 5.67 2.73 -2.93
CA TYR A 162 6.56 3.43 -2.00
C TYR A 162 8.02 3.22 -2.40
N LEU A 163 8.87 4.22 -2.18
CA LEU A 163 10.32 4.12 -2.31
C LEU A 163 10.94 4.30 -0.92
N ASP A 164 11.79 3.36 -0.50
CA ASP A 164 12.54 3.54 0.74
C ASP A 164 13.74 4.47 0.55
N SER A 165 14.44 4.76 1.65
CA SER A 165 15.65 5.60 1.66
C SER A 165 16.80 5.05 0.79
N GLN A 166 16.77 3.76 0.44
CA GLN A 166 17.74 3.11 -0.46
C GLN A 166 17.22 2.99 -1.89
N GLN A 167 16.14 3.71 -2.22
CA GLN A 167 15.49 3.69 -3.53
C GLN A 167 14.95 2.32 -3.96
N ARG A 168 14.65 1.42 -3.02
CA ARG A 168 13.93 0.19 -3.39
C ARG A 168 12.46 0.50 -3.56
N LEU A 169 11.89 0.06 -4.68
CA LEU A 169 10.47 0.20 -4.97
C LEU A 169 9.70 -0.92 -4.29
N TYR A 170 8.71 -0.53 -3.49
CA TYR A 170 7.75 -1.40 -2.83
C TYR A 170 6.42 -1.29 -3.55
N VAL A 171 5.87 -2.43 -3.94
CA VAL A 171 4.57 -2.53 -4.61
C VAL A 171 3.62 -3.31 -3.71
N CYS A 172 2.60 -2.61 -3.20
CA CYS A 172 1.62 -3.13 -2.25
C CYS A 172 0.44 -3.72 -3.02
N ASN A 173 0.14 -5.00 -2.82
CA ASN A 173 -0.86 -5.72 -3.61
C ASN A 173 -1.91 -6.43 -2.75
N SER A 174 -3.04 -6.72 -3.39
CA SER A 174 -3.97 -7.76 -2.97
C SER A 174 -3.33 -9.16 -3.00
N ALA A 175 -4.09 -10.18 -2.59
CA ALA A 175 -3.82 -11.55 -3.01
C ALA A 175 -3.77 -11.64 -4.55
N PRO A 176 -3.09 -12.66 -5.11
CA PRO A 176 -3.10 -12.90 -6.55
C PRO A 176 -4.53 -13.04 -7.09
N VAL A 177 -4.73 -12.64 -8.33
CA VAL A 177 -6.01 -12.70 -9.04
C VAL A 177 -6.00 -13.93 -9.95
N CYS A 178 -6.96 -14.83 -9.72
CA CYS A 178 -7.23 -16.04 -10.47
C CYS A 178 -8.50 -15.88 -11.34
N GLY A 179 -8.61 -16.67 -12.40
CA GLY A 179 -9.76 -16.66 -13.30
C GLY A 179 -9.64 -15.68 -14.48
N PRO A 180 -10.61 -15.69 -15.41
CA PRO A 180 -10.56 -14.89 -16.63
C PRO A 180 -10.72 -13.39 -16.33
N LYS A 181 -10.28 -12.52 -17.26
CA LYS A 181 -10.26 -11.05 -17.08
C LYS A 181 -11.63 -10.43 -16.79
N ASN A 182 -12.72 -11.04 -17.22
CA ASN A 182 -14.10 -10.54 -17.04
C ASN A 182 -14.83 -11.17 -15.83
N ASP A 183 -14.24 -12.16 -15.15
CA ASP A 183 -14.73 -12.78 -13.90
C ASP A 183 -13.57 -13.00 -12.93
N ALA A 184 -12.74 -11.97 -12.78
CA ALA A 184 -11.54 -11.99 -11.94
C ALA A 184 -11.90 -12.19 -10.47
N LYS A 185 -11.26 -13.16 -9.81
CA LYS A 185 -11.43 -13.46 -8.38
C LYS A 185 -10.07 -13.53 -7.71
N PHE A 186 -10.00 -13.26 -6.40
CA PHE A 186 -8.76 -13.54 -5.69
C PHE A 186 -8.54 -15.05 -5.60
N CYS A 187 -7.30 -15.49 -5.77
CA CYS A 187 -6.92 -16.89 -5.59
C CYS A 187 -7.16 -17.27 -4.13
N GLY A 188 -7.83 -18.41 -3.89
CA GLY A 188 -8.15 -18.91 -2.55
C GLY A 188 -8.92 -17.90 -1.70
N THR A 189 -10.24 -17.93 -1.77
CA THR A 189 -11.12 -17.03 -1.01
C THR A 189 -11.66 -17.67 0.27
N ASP A 190 -11.24 -18.90 0.59
CA ASP A 190 -11.62 -19.56 1.83
C ASP A 190 -10.82 -19.05 3.03
N GLU A 191 -11.36 -19.25 4.23
CA GLU A 191 -10.75 -18.83 5.50
C GLU A 191 -9.37 -19.45 5.76
N ASN A 192 -9.09 -20.59 5.12
CA ASN A 192 -7.83 -21.32 5.21
C ASN A 192 -6.86 -20.97 4.07
N SER A 193 -7.17 -19.97 3.25
CA SER A 193 -6.37 -19.64 2.09
C SER A 193 -4.99 -19.14 2.48
N ARG A 194 -3.98 -19.73 1.84
CA ARG A 194 -2.60 -19.26 1.91
C ARG A 194 -2.36 -17.97 1.11
N TYR A 195 -3.32 -17.55 0.29
CA TYR A 195 -3.18 -16.36 -0.56
C TYR A 195 -3.65 -15.14 0.20
N ARG A 196 -2.73 -14.21 0.41
CA ARG A 196 -2.93 -12.96 1.16
C ARG A 196 -2.29 -11.82 0.38
N GLY A 197 -2.44 -10.58 0.85
CA GLY A 197 -1.77 -9.43 0.26
C GLY A 197 -0.27 -9.67 0.06
N VAL A 198 0.28 -9.20 -1.06
CA VAL A 198 1.68 -9.42 -1.44
C VAL A 198 2.43 -8.10 -1.56
N LEU A 199 3.63 -8.05 -0.98
CA LEU A 199 4.55 -6.93 -1.12
C LEU A 199 5.73 -7.35 -2.01
N TYR A 200 5.78 -6.80 -3.22
CA TYR A 200 6.98 -6.91 -4.03
C TYR A 200 7.95 -5.79 -3.66
N ILE A 201 9.24 -6.13 -3.64
CA ILE A 201 10.33 -5.19 -3.34
C ILE A 201 11.33 -5.34 -4.48
N SER A 202 11.74 -4.24 -5.10
CA SER A 202 12.74 -4.29 -6.16
C SER A 202 14.05 -4.87 -5.61
N LYS A 203 14.66 -5.76 -6.39
CA LYS A 203 15.96 -6.37 -6.03
C LYS A 203 17.09 -5.34 -6.03
N GLN A 204 16.96 -4.33 -6.89
CA GLN A 204 17.93 -3.26 -7.05
C GLN A 204 17.29 -1.90 -6.71
N PRO A 205 18.08 -0.96 -6.20
CA PRO A 205 17.70 0.45 -6.15
C PRO A 205 17.19 0.92 -7.51
N GLN A 206 16.17 1.76 -7.47
CA GLN A 206 15.65 2.45 -8.63
C GLN A 206 16.43 3.74 -8.88
N PRO A 207 16.60 4.17 -10.15
CA PRO A 207 17.34 5.39 -10.47
C PRO A 207 16.66 6.65 -9.94
#